data_AF-B0WYE6-F1
#
_entry.id   AF-B0WYE6-F1
#
_cell.length_a   1.000
_cell.length_b   1.000
_cell.length_c   1.000
_cell.angle_alpha   90.00
_cell.angle_beta   90.00
_cell.angle_gamma   90.00
#
_symmetry.space_group_name_H-M   'P 1'
#
loop_
_entity.id
_entity.type
_entity.pdbx_description
1 polymer ?
#
loop_
_entity_poly.entity_id
_entity_poly.type
_entity_poly.pdbx_seq_one_letter_code
_entity_poly.pdbx_strand_id
1 'polypeptide(L)'
;MQMPSSFSKDFYYRDFVEFDITLYFRNCILGARRYLLKQKDEDIPKALAHQRRLRVLDFVCKLLLTVGFLYMTLIKLDMIGFLLHSTSYKTSYPLSLERV
;
A
#
# COMPACT_ATOMS: atom_id res chain seq x y z
N MET A 1 31.30 -18.73 -2.27
CA MET A 1 30.98 -17.57 -1.40
C MET A 1 30.70 -18.14 -0.01
N GLN A 2 31.72 -18.27 0.84
CA GLN A 2 31.58 -18.90 2.16
C GLN A 2 31.16 -17.81 3.17
N MET A 3 30.03 -17.98 3.84
CA MET A 3 29.66 -17.13 4.97
C MET A 3 30.63 -17.38 6.13
N PRO A 4 31.21 -16.34 6.76
CA PRO A 4 32.09 -16.51 7.91
C PRO A 4 31.33 -17.17 9.07
N SER A 5 31.99 -18.11 9.76
CA SER A 5 31.39 -18.97 10.78
C SER A 5 30.88 -18.22 12.02
N SER A 6 31.32 -16.98 12.25
CA SER A 6 30.80 -16.11 13.32
C SER A 6 29.38 -15.63 13.05
N PHE A 7 29.08 -15.19 11.82
CA PHE A 7 27.78 -14.62 11.43
C PHE A 7 26.65 -15.67 11.38
N SER A 8 27.01 -16.93 11.12
CA SER A 8 26.06 -18.05 11.11
C SER A 8 25.46 -18.30 12.51
N LYS A 9 26.26 -18.11 13.57
CA LYS A 9 25.80 -18.27 14.96
C LYS A 9 24.84 -17.16 15.38
N ASP A 10 25.08 -15.92 14.93
CA ASP A 10 24.16 -14.80 15.17
C ASP A 10 22.80 -14.96 14.47
N PHE A 11 22.77 -15.75 13.39
CA PHE A 11 21.54 -16.09 12.66
C PHE A 11 20.81 -17.29 13.28
N TYR A 12 21.57 -18.30 13.73
CA TYR A 12 21.08 -19.48 14.45
C TYR A 12 21.11 -19.24 15.96
N TYR A 13 20.22 -18.37 16.45
CA TYR A 13 20.04 -18.14 17.87
C TYR A 13 19.37 -19.37 18.52
N ARG A 14 20.09 -20.06 19.42
CA ARG A 14 19.66 -21.33 20.02
C ARG A 14 18.96 -21.15 21.39
N ASP A 15 18.92 -19.94 21.93
CA ASP A 15 18.39 -19.67 23.26
C ASP A 15 17.03 -18.96 23.19
N PHE A 16 15.96 -19.71 23.46
CA PHE A 16 14.56 -19.27 23.40
C PHE A 16 14.12 -18.35 24.56
N VAL A 17 15.04 -17.93 25.43
CA VAL A 17 14.71 -17.26 26.70
C VAL A 17 14.41 -15.77 26.51
N GLU A 18 14.95 -15.12 25.47
CA GLU A 18 14.70 -13.70 25.21
C GLU A 18 14.73 -13.40 23.70
N PHE A 19 13.60 -13.59 23.04
CA PHE A 19 13.45 -13.44 21.59
C PHE A 19 13.34 -11.95 21.20
N ASP A 20 14.48 -11.27 21.02
CA ASP A 20 14.49 -9.95 20.39
C ASP A 20 14.36 -10.08 18.86
N ILE A 21 13.10 -10.11 18.42
CA ILE A 21 12.66 -10.09 17.03
C ILE A 21 13.36 -8.98 16.24
N THR A 22 13.57 -7.84 16.86
CA THR A 22 14.12 -6.64 16.23
C THR A 22 15.58 -6.88 15.84
N LEU A 23 16.37 -7.46 16.75
CA LEU A 23 17.77 -7.77 16.53
C LEU A 23 17.92 -8.85 15.45
N TYR A 24 17.08 -9.88 15.49
CA TYR A 24 17.05 -10.93 14.48
C TYR A 24 16.81 -10.37 13.07
N PHE A 25 15.73 -9.61 12.88
CA PHE A 25 15.42 -9.02 11.58
C PHE A 25 16.51 -8.06 11.10
N ARG A 26 17.11 -7.27 12.01
CA ARG A 26 18.21 -6.37 11.65
C ARG A 26 19.41 -7.12 11.10
N ASN A 27 19.81 -8.21 11.75
CA ASN A 27 20.94 -9.04 11.31
C ASN A 27 20.64 -9.76 9.99
N CYS A 28 19.41 -10.26 9.80
CA CYS A 28 18.96 -10.84 8.54
C CYS A 28 19.04 -9.84 7.38
N ILE A 29 18.58 -8.59 7.58
CA ILE A 29 18.60 -7.55 6.54
C ILE A 29 20.04 -7.15 6.20
N LEU A 30 20.91 -6.98 7.20
CA LEU A 30 22.33 -6.67 6.99
C LEU A 30 23.06 -7.82 6.25
N GLY A 31 22.79 -9.06 6.64
CA GLY A 31 23.30 -10.25 5.96
C GLY A 31 22.84 -10.31 4.50
N ALA A 32 21.55 -10.10 4.25
CA ALA A 32 21.01 -10.10 2.89
C ALA A 32 21.70 -9.06 2.01
N ARG A 33 21.88 -7.84 2.52
CA ARG A 33 22.57 -6.77 1.81
C ARG A 33 24.04 -7.08 1.50
N ARG A 34 24.78 -7.59 2.48
CA ARG A 34 26.21 -7.90 2.36
C ARG A 34 26.47 -9.11 1.45
N TYR A 35 25.68 -10.16 1.58
CA TYR A 35 25.97 -11.45 0.96
C TYR A 35 25.16 -11.75 -0.30
N LEU A 36 23.86 -11.38 -0.34
CA LEU A 36 23.06 -11.54 -1.55
C LEU A 36 23.28 -10.38 -2.53
N LEU A 37 23.19 -9.14 -2.04
CA LEU A 37 23.32 -7.96 -2.91
C LEU A 37 24.77 -7.48 -3.09
N LYS A 38 25.74 -8.01 -2.33
CA LYS A 38 27.17 -7.63 -2.38
C LYS A 38 27.41 -6.12 -2.24
N GLN A 39 26.58 -5.43 -1.46
CA GLN A 39 26.71 -3.99 -1.23
C GLN A 39 27.54 -3.72 0.04
N LYS A 40 28.32 -2.64 0.01
CA LYS A 40 29.06 -2.17 1.19
C LYS A 40 28.10 -1.55 2.22
N ASP A 41 28.49 -1.65 3.49
CA ASP A 41 27.72 -1.09 4.61
C ASP A 41 27.75 0.44 4.68
N GLU A 42 28.77 1.06 4.06
CA GLU A 42 28.90 2.51 3.97
C GLU A 42 27.71 3.16 3.22
N ASP A 43 26.98 2.38 2.42
CA ASP A 43 25.80 2.85 1.67
C ASP A 43 24.48 2.68 2.43
N ILE A 44 24.48 2.19 3.68
CA ILE A 44 23.29 2.10 4.52
C ILE A 44 22.58 3.47 4.67
N PRO A 45 23.25 4.59 5.00
CA PRO A 45 22.58 5.89 5.10
C PRO A 45 21.96 6.36 3.78
N LYS A 46 22.59 6.05 2.64
CA LYS A 46 22.04 6.37 1.31
C LYS A 46 20.80 5.54 1.01
N ALA A 47 20.79 4.26 1.36
CA ALA A 47 19.63 3.40 1.18
C ALA A 47 18.44 3.85 2.04
N LEU A 48 18.68 4.31 3.27
CA LEU A 48 17.64 4.89 4.12
C LEU A 48 17.06 6.17 3.52
N ALA A 49 17.90 7.03 2.94
CA ALA A 49 17.44 8.23 2.24
C ALA A 49 16.58 7.89 1.01
N HIS A 50 16.98 6.89 0.22
CA HIS A 50 16.20 6.40 -0.90
C HIS A 50 14.85 5.79 -0.44
N GLN A 51 14.86 4.98 0.62
CA GLN A 51 13.65 4.38 1.19
C GLN A 51 12.66 5.44 1.67
N ARG A 52 13.12 6.54 2.28
CA ARG A 52 12.25 7.66 2.68
C ARG A 52 11.55 8.29 1.49
N ARG A 53 12.25 8.50 0.38
CA ARG A 53 11.67 9.05 -0.86
C ARG A 53 10.62 8.11 -1.45
N LEU A 54 10.93 6.81 -1.51
CA LEU A 54 9.97 5.80 -1.97
C LEU A 54 8.72 5.73 -1.10
N ARG A 55 8.85 5.89 0.22
CA ARG A 55 7.70 5.93 1.13
C ARG A 55 6.77 7.10 0.85
N VAL A 56 7.34 8.28 0.59
CA VAL A 56 6.56 9.47 0.21
C VAL A 56 5.86 9.22 -1.14
N LEU A 57 6.56 8.67 -2.12
CA LEU A 57 5.98 8.34 -3.42
C LEU A 57 4.82 7.34 -3.31
N ASP A 58 4.98 6.28 -2.51
CA ASP A 58 3.95 5.27 -2.28
C ASP A 58 2.70 5.87 -1.60
N PHE A 59 2.89 6.75 -0.62
CA PHE A 59 1.79 7.48 0.01
C PHE A 59 1.03 8.36 -0.99
N VAL A 60 1.76 9.13 -1.81
CA VAL A 60 1.16 9.98 -2.85
C VAL A 60 0.41 9.14 -3.89
N CYS A 61 0.99 8.02 -4.32
CA CYS A 61 0.37 7.11 -5.28
C CYS A 61 -0.96 6.55 -4.74
N LYS A 62 -0.96 6.04 -3.51
CA LYS A 62 -2.18 5.53 -2.85
C LYS A 62 -3.23 6.63 -2.72
N LEU A 63 -2.84 7.83 -2.30
CA LEU A 63 -3.75 8.97 -2.19
C LEU A 63 -4.39 9.33 -3.54
N LEU A 64 -3.59 9.43 -4.61
CA LEU A 64 -4.10 9.71 -5.95
C LEU A 64 -5.05 8.63 -6.45
N LEU A 65 -4.72 7.35 -6.23
CA LEU A 65 -5.59 6.23 -6.60
C LEU A 65 -6.91 6.27 -5.82
N THR A 66 -6.85 6.53 -4.51
CA THR A 66 -8.05 6.61 -3.66
C THR A 66 -8.94 7.78 -4.08
N VAL A 67 -8.38 8.97 -4.31
CA VAL A 67 -9.15 10.15 -4.76
C VAL A 67 -9.74 9.93 -6.16
N GLY A 68 -8.95 9.39 -7.09
CA GLY A 68 -9.43 9.09 -8.45
C GLY A 68 -10.55 8.05 -8.45
N PHE A 69 -10.43 6.99 -7.64
CA PHE A 69 -11.47 5.99 -7.48
C PHE A 69 -12.75 6.59 -6.89
N LEU A 70 -12.64 7.40 -5.83
CA LEU A 70 -13.77 8.07 -5.20
C LEU A 70 -14.47 9.01 -6.21
N TYR A 71 -13.72 9.81 -6.95
CA TYR A 71 -14.26 10.69 -7.99
C TYR A 71 -15.04 9.93 -9.07
N MET A 72 -14.49 8.81 -9.56
CA MET A 72 -15.19 7.96 -10.54
C MET A 72 -16.50 7.40 -9.99
N THR A 73 -16.52 6.96 -8.73
CA THR A 73 -17.75 6.44 -8.09
C THR A 73 -18.79 7.54 -7.86
N LEU A 74 -18.36 8.76 -7.51
CA LEU A 74 -19.25 9.89 -7.23
C LEU A 74 -19.95 10.37 -8.51
N ILE A 75 -19.22 10.47 -9.64
CA ILE A 75 -19.82 10.75 -10.96
C ILE A 75 -20.86 9.69 -11.32
N LYS A 76 -20.55 8.41 -11.13
CA LYS A 76 -21.49 7.33 -11.46
C LYS A 76 -22.77 7.42 -10.62
N LEU A 77 -22.66 7.73 -9.32
CA LEU A 77 -23.81 7.92 -8.43
C LEU A 77 -24.65 9.15 -8.81
N ASP A 78 -23.99 10.27 -9.13
CA ASP A 78 -24.68 11.49 -9.58
C ASP A 78 -25.45 11.26 -10.89
N MET A 79 -24.83 10.57 -11.85
CA MET A 79 -25.47 10.20 -13.11
C MET A 79 -26.69 9.28 -12.90
N ILE A 80 -26.61 8.31 -11.98
CA ILE A 80 -27.75 7.46 -11.63
C ILE A 80 -28.86 8.28 -10.96
N GLY A 81 -28.50 9.20 -10.05
CA GLY A 81 -29.43 10.11 -9.39
C GLY A 81 -30.17 11.01 -10.39
N PHE A 82 -29.46 11.60 -11.35
CA PHE A 82 -30.04 12.41 -12.41
C PHE A 82 -31.01 11.60 -13.29
N LEU A 83 -30.65 10.36 -13.65
CA LEU A 83 -31.52 9.48 -14.43
C LEU A 83 -32.79 9.08 -13.67
N LEU A 84 -32.70 8.79 -12.36
CA LEU A 84 -33.87 8.51 -11.52
C LEU A 84 -34.77 9.72 -11.37
N HIS A 85 -34.20 10.91 -11.12
CA HIS A 85 -34.96 12.16 -11.13
C HIS A 85 -35.66 12.36 -12.47
N SER A 86 -34.99 11.97 -13.57
CA SER A 86 -35.54 12.15 -14.91
C SER A 86 -36.73 11.24 -15.26
N THR A 87 -36.69 10.01 -14.74
CA THR A 87 -37.77 9.04 -14.95
C THR A 87 -38.94 9.29 -13.99
N SER A 88 -38.67 9.85 -12.81
CA SER A 88 -39.69 10.20 -11.83
C SER A 88 -40.62 11.34 -12.30
N TYR A 89 -40.11 12.38 -12.96
CA TYR A 89 -40.99 13.45 -13.47
C TYR A 89 -41.93 12.96 -14.57
N LYS A 90 -41.53 11.95 -15.34
CA LYS A 90 -42.32 11.39 -16.44
C LYS A 90 -43.46 10.49 -15.96
N THR A 91 -43.39 9.98 -14.73
CA THR A 91 -44.37 9.02 -14.18
C THR A 91 -45.60 9.72 -13.54
N SER A 92 -45.55 11.03 -13.25
CA SER A 92 -46.64 11.74 -12.54
C SER A 92 -47.79 12.27 -13.40
N TYR A 93 -47.83 12.05 -14.72
CA TYR A 93 -49.01 12.31 -15.56
C TYR A 93 -49.09 11.20 -16.63
N PRO A 94 -50.16 10.38 -16.71
CA PRO A 94 -51.55 10.83 -16.83
C PRO A 94 -52.56 9.96 -16.05
N LEU A 95 -53.26 10.52 -15.05
CA LEU A 95 -54.42 9.86 -14.44
C LEU A 95 -55.55 10.86 -14.14
N SER A 96 -55.86 11.73 -15.10
CA SER A 96 -56.93 12.71 -14.94
C SER A 96 -57.65 13.12 -16.23
N LEU A 97 -57.50 12.39 -17.35
CA LEU A 97 -58.13 12.76 -18.62
C LEU A 97 -58.84 11.63 -19.36
N GLU A 98 -59.38 10.64 -18.62
CA GLU A 98 -60.29 9.61 -19.15
C GLU A 98 -61.56 9.52 -18.27
N ARG A 99 -62.23 10.66 -18.03
CA ARG A 99 -63.62 10.73 -17.55
C ARG A 99 -64.26 12.03 -18.03
N VAL A 100 -64.55 12.09 -19.33
CA VAL A 100 -65.58 12.95 -19.92
C VAL A 100 -66.37 12.10 -20.90
#